data_AF-A0A954HK05-F1
#
_entry.id   AF-A0A954HK05-F1
#
_cell.length_a   1.000
_cell.length_b   1.000
_cell.length_c   1.000
_cell.angle_alpha   90.00
_cell.angle_beta   90.00
_cell.angle_gamma   90.00
#
_symmetry.space_group_name_H-M   'P 1'
#
loop_
_entity.id
_entity.type
_entity.pdbx_description
1 polymer ?
#
loop_
_entity_poly.entity_id
_entity_poly.type
_entity_poly.pdbx_seq_one_letter_code
_entity_poly.pdbx_strand_id
1 'polypeptide(L)'
;VFVAGAAMIYEPATLPGSIATAASGLIGAVTLTGSLIAYAKLQGIKWVPDGAFVPAQKAVNVLLLISTVALTWWLAVSAGSPSAYVAYWMIVIVASLLGILLTTPIGGADMPVVIALLNSYSGLAACATGFVISNSVLIIAGSLVGASGIILCQIMCKAMNRSLWNVAFGTMGPSADTPDADEVYKTVKSSSPEEVAILFDSAQKAVIVPGYGMAVSQAQHAVRDL
;
A
#
# COMPACT_ATOMS: atom_id res chain seq x y z
N VAL A 1 -16.31 2.27 -5.31
CA VAL A 1 -17.26 2.19 -4.17
C VAL A 1 -18.58 2.88 -4.51
N PHE A 2 -18.79 4.17 -4.24
CA PHE A 2 -20.11 4.79 -4.38
C PHE A 2 -20.79 4.62 -5.75
N VAL A 3 -20.03 4.75 -6.84
CA VAL A 3 -20.54 4.53 -8.21
C VAL A 3 -21.09 3.11 -8.39
N ALA A 4 -20.37 2.09 -7.90
CA ALA A 4 -20.83 0.70 -8.00
C ALA A 4 -22.05 0.43 -7.12
N GLY A 5 -22.11 1.02 -5.92
CA GLY A 5 -23.30 0.94 -5.06
C GLY A 5 -24.53 1.63 -5.66
N ALA A 6 -24.35 2.76 -6.34
CA ALA A 6 -25.41 3.46 -7.05
C ALA A 6 -25.88 2.66 -8.27
N ALA A 7 -24.95 2.06 -9.03
CA ALA A 7 -25.25 1.28 -10.21
C ALA A 7 -26.17 0.08 -9.91
N MET A 8 -26.13 -0.50 -8.70
CA MET A 8 -27.05 -1.57 -8.30
C MET A 8 -28.54 -1.18 -8.33
N ILE A 9 -28.85 0.11 -8.33
CA ILE A 9 -30.23 0.63 -8.40
C ILE A 9 -30.71 0.72 -9.85
N TYR A 10 -29.79 1.01 -10.78
CA TYR A 10 -30.12 1.37 -12.17
C TYR A 10 -29.78 0.26 -13.18
N GLU A 11 -28.76 -0.55 -12.89
CA GLU A 11 -28.28 -1.60 -13.77
C GLU A 11 -28.96 -2.95 -13.46
N PRO A 12 -29.22 -3.77 -14.48
CA PRO A 12 -29.83 -5.08 -14.26
C PRO A 12 -28.90 -5.98 -13.44
N ALA A 13 -29.50 -6.68 -12.47
CA ALA A 13 -28.77 -7.57 -11.58
C ALA A 13 -28.34 -8.84 -12.31
N THR A 14 -27.13 -8.83 -12.87
CA THR A 14 -26.50 -9.98 -13.50
C THR A 14 -25.42 -10.57 -12.59
N LEU A 15 -25.13 -11.86 -12.73
CA LEU A 15 -24.06 -12.51 -11.96
C LEU A 15 -22.69 -11.85 -12.21
N PRO A 16 -22.26 -11.58 -13.46
CA PRO A 16 -21.00 -10.88 -13.72
C PRO A 16 -20.99 -9.46 -13.15
N GLY A 17 -22.10 -8.71 -13.28
CA GLY A 17 -22.22 -7.36 -12.72
C GLY A 17 -22.16 -7.33 -11.19
N SER A 18 -22.74 -8.34 -10.54
CA SER A 18 -22.69 -8.52 -9.08
C SER A 18 -21.27 -8.76 -8.58
N ILE A 19 -20.51 -9.62 -9.27
CA ILE A 19 -19.11 -9.90 -8.96
C ILE A 19 -18.24 -8.65 -9.18
N ALA A 20 -18.44 -7.96 -10.30
CA ALA A 20 -17.73 -6.70 -10.59
C ALA A 20 -18.04 -5.62 -9.55
N THR A 21 -19.29 -5.54 -9.08
CA THR A 21 -19.73 -4.60 -8.04
C THR A 21 -19.06 -4.92 -6.71
N ALA A 22 -19.06 -6.18 -6.29
CA ALA A 22 -18.36 -6.63 -5.09
C ALA A 22 -16.86 -6.34 -5.17
N ALA A 23 -16.21 -6.61 -6.32
CA ALA A 23 -14.80 -6.32 -6.53
C ALA A 23 -14.49 -4.81 -6.45
N SER A 24 -15.31 -3.95 -7.08
CA SER A 24 -15.18 -2.49 -6.98
C SER A 24 -15.33 -1.98 -5.54
N GLY A 25 -16.30 -2.51 -4.80
CA GLY A 25 -16.54 -2.19 -3.40
C GLY A 25 -15.37 -2.60 -2.51
N LEU A 26 -14.96 -3.87 -2.59
CA LEU A 26 -13.90 -4.46 -1.80
C LEU A 26 -12.56 -3.79 -2.05
N ILE A 27 -12.10 -3.79 -3.31
CA ILE A 27 -10.78 -3.25 -3.66
C ILE A 27 -10.75 -1.75 -3.39
N GLY A 28 -11.81 -1.03 -3.75
CA GLY A 28 -11.90 0.41 -3.53
C GLY A 28 -11.90 0.81 -2.05
N ALA A 29 -12.61 0.07 -1.19
CA ALA A 29 -12.66 0.36 0.24
C ALA A 29 -11.34 0.04 0.97
N VAL A 30 -10.70 -1.09 0.64
CA VAL A 30 -9.34 -1.43 1.12
C VAL A 30 -8.37 -0.34 0.69
N THR A 31 -8.43 0.08 -0.57
CA THR A 31 -7.54 1.12 -1.12
C THR A 31 -7.69 2.45 -0.40
N LEU A 32 -8.93 2.92 -0.24
CA LEU A 32 -9.23 4.20 0.41
C LEU A 32 -8.69 4.22 1.84
N THR A 33 -9.09 3.24 2.66
CA THR A 33 -8.72 3.20 4.08
C THR A 33 -7.25 2.91 4.29
N GLY A 34 -6.66 2.00 3.52
CA GLY A 34 -5.21 1.77 3.53
C GLY A 34 -4.43 3.04 3.18
N SER A 35 -4.88 3.80 2.18
CA SER A 35 -4.21 5.04 1.77
C SER A 35 -4.30 6.13 2.85
N LEU A 36 -5.40 6.20 3.59
CA LEU A 36 -5.53 7.11 4.74
C LEU A 36 -4.57 6.75 5.87
N ILE A 37 -4.37 5.46 6.17
CA ILE A 37 -3.38 5.01 7.15
C ILE A 37 -1.95 5.31 6.67
N ALA A 38 -1.64 5.03 5.40
CA ALA A 38 -0.33 5.34 4.82
C ALA A 38 -0.03 6.86 4.89
N TYR A 39 -1.02 7.70 4.56
CA TYR A 39 -0.93 9.14 4.72
C TYR A 39 -0.67 9.54 6.18
N ALA A 40 -1.47 9.02 7.12
CA ALA A 40 -1.35 9.37 8.53
C ALA A 40 0.04 9.03 9.09
N LYS A 41 0.62 7.90 8.67
CA LYS A 41 1.98 7.50 9.07
C LYS A 41 3.05 8.43 8.52
N LEU A 42 3.01 8.71 7.21
CA LEU A 42 4.00 9.60 6.59
C LEU A 42 3.90 11.05 7.09
N GLN A 43 2.70 11.47 7.50
CA GLN A 43 2.48 12.77 8.12
C GLN A 43 2.92 12.81 9.60
N GLY A 44 3.30 11.69 10.21
CA GLY A 44 3.74 11.63 11.60
C GLY A 44 2.61 11.83 12.61
N ILE A 45 1.39 11.41 12.26
CA ILE A 45 0.23 11.53 13.14
C ILE A 45 0.40 10.59 14.36
N LYS A 46 0.57 11.17 15.55
CA LYS A 46 0.97 10.47 16.78
C LYS A 46 0.07 9.32 17.23
N TRP A 47 -1.21 9.31 16.87
CA TRP A 47 -2.14 8.24 17.25
C TRP A 47 -2.11 7.05 16.28
N VAL A 48 -1.39 7.16 15.15
CA VAL A 48 -1.16 6.05 14.23
C VAL A 48 0.25 5.52 14.47
N PRO A 49 0.39 4.39 15.19
CA PRO A 49 1.71 3.85 15.50
C PRO A 49 2.42 3.34 14.25
N ASP A 50 3.74 3.54 14.22
CA ASP A 50 4.60 2.99 13.18
C ASP A 50 4.97 1.55 13.53
N GLY A 51 4.44 0.59 12.76
CA GLY A 51 4.71 -0.84 12.96
C GLY A 51 4.09 -1.47 14.22
N ALA A 52 2.96 -0.95 14.74
CA ALA A 52 2.29 -1.64 15.85
C ALA A 52 1.77 -3.01 15.42
N PHE A 53 2.26 -4.04 16.09
CA PHE A 53 1.73 -5.39 16.00
C PHE A 53 0.45 -5.49 16.82
N VAL A 54 -0.67 -5.73 16.15
CA VAL A 54 -1.91 -6.10 16.85
C VAL A 54 -1.85 -7.62 17.11
N PRO A 55 -2.05 -8.09 18.35
CA PRO A 55 -2.07 -9.52 18.63
C PRO A 55 -3.18 -10.21 17.81
N ALA A 56 -2.87 -11.39 17.26
CA ALA A 56 -3.76 -12.16 16.38
C ALA A 56 -4.22 -11.46 15.07
N GLN A 57 -3.57 -10.37 14.65
CA GLN A 57 -3.92 -9.60 13.45
C GLN A 57 -4.02 -10.44 12.17
N LYS A 58 -3.10 -11.40 11.97
CA LYS A 58 -3.15 -12.30 10.80
C LYS A 58 -4.44 -13.12 10.78
N ALA A 59 -4.86 -13.65 11.93
CA ALA A 59 -6.10 -14.41 12.04
C ALA A 59 -7.33 -13.53 11.79
N VAL A 60 -7.34 -12.30 12.33
CA VAL A 60 -8.41 -11.32 12.08
C VAL A 60 -8.47 -10.95 10.60
N ASN A 61 -7.35 -10.69 9.95
CA ASN A 61 -7.29 -10.37 8.52
C ASN A 61 -7.82 -11.50 7.65
N VAL A 62 -7.45 -12.75 7.96
CA VAL A 62 -7.98 -13.94 7.26
C VAL A 62 -9.48 -14.06 7.46
N LEU A 63 -9.98 -13.85 8.69
CA LEU A 63 -11.41 -13.89 8.99
C LEU A 63 -12.18 -12.81 8.23
N LEU A 64 -11.66 -11.58 8.20
CA LEU A 64 -12.26 -10.49 7.42
C LEU A 64 -12.27 -10.81 5.93
N LEU A 65 -11.19 -11.38 5.39
CA LEU A 65 -11.12 -11.78 3.99
C LEU A 65 -12.10 -12.92 3.64
N ILE A 66 -12.27 -13.90 4.52
CA ILE A 66 -13.29 -14.95 4.35
C ILE A 66 -14.69 -14.32 4.39
N SER A 67 -14.92 -13.38 5.30
CA SER A 67 -16.22 -12.71 5.41
C SER A 67 -16.56 -11.88 4.17
N THR A 68 -15.60 -11.23 3.52
CA THR A 68 -15.86 -10.51 2.26
C THR A 68 -16.19 -11.46 1.11
N VAL A 69 -15.56 -12.64 1.05
CA VAL A 69 -15.89 -13.69 0.07
C VAL A 69 -17.31 -14.21 0.30
N ALA A 70 -17.67 -14.51 1.56
CA ALA A 70 -19.02 -14.97 1.91
C ALA A 70 -20.10 -13.92 1.59
N LEU A 71 -19.83 -12.65 1.89
CA LEU A 71 -20.74 -11.54 1.54
C LEU A 71 -20.84 -11.34 0.02
N THR A 72 -19.76 -11.56 -0.73
CA THR A 72 -19.77 -11.51 -2.20
C THR A 72 -20.66 -12.61 -2.77
N TRP A 73 -20.55 -13.83 -2.24
CA TRP A 73 -21.45 -14.93 -2.58
C TRP A 73 -22.90 -14.58 -2.28
N TRP A 74 -23.17 -14.04 -1.09
CA TRP A 74 -24.51 -13.63 -0.68
C TRP A 74 -25.11 -12.54 -1.56
N LEU A 75 -24.30 -11.55 -1.96
CA LEU A 75 -24.67 -10.50 -2.92
C LEU A 75 -25.04 -11.11 -4.28
N ALA A 76 -24.25 -12.06 -4.78
CA ALA A 76 -24.48 -12.70 -6.06
C ALA A 76 -25.77 -13.55 -6.11
N VAL A 77 -26.07 -14.31 -5.06
CA VAL A 77 -27.30 -15.13 -5.00
C VAL A 77 -28.56 -14.32 -4.68
N SER A 78 -28.38 -13.14 -4.06
CA SER A 78 -29.48 -12.21 -3.75
C SER A 78 -29.69 -11.15 -4.84
N ALA A 79 -29.10 -11.34 -6.02
CA ALA A 79 -29.13 -10.36 -7.10
C ALA A 79 -30.57 -9.90 -7.42
N GLY A 80 -30.79 -8.58 -7.38
CA GLY A 80 -32.10 -7.96 -7.65
C GLY A 80 -33.03 -7.85 -6.45
N SER A 81 -32.65 -8.36 -5.28
CA SER A 81 -33.42 -8.17 -4.04
C SER A 81 -32.86 -6.99 -3.20
N PRO A 82 -33.66 -6.41 -2.28
CA PRO A 82 -33.17 -5.40 -1.34
C PRO A 82 -32.00 -5.89 -0.46
N SER A 83 -31.88 -7.19 -0.23
CA SER A 83 -30.77 -7.74 0.59
C SER A 83 -29.42 -7.66 -0.12
N ALA A 84 -29.37 -7.59 -1.45
CA ALA A 84 -28.12 -7.37 -2.18
C ALA A 84 -27.48 -6.01 -1.85
N TYR A 85 -28.30 -4.97 -1.67
CA TYR A 85 -27.82 -3.64 -1.29
C TYR A 85 -27.19 -3.66 0.10
N VAL A 86 -27.81 -4.37 1.05
CA VAL A 86 -27.27 -4.57 2.39
C VAL A 86 -25.95 -5.35 2.35
N ALA A 87 -25.90 -6.43 1.57
CA ALA A 87 -24.68 -7.21 1.37
C ALA A 87 -23.52 -6.34 0.85
N TYR A 88 -23.79 -5.48 -0.14
CA TYR A 88 -22.79 -4.58 -0.71
C TYR A 88 -22.19 -3.64 0.33
N TRP A 89 -23.01 -2.95 1.13
CA TRP A 89 -22.50 -2.05 2.15
C TRP A 89 -21.77 -2.76 3.28
N MET A 90 -22.19 -3.99 3.63
CA MET A 90 -21.41 -4.81 4.55
C MET A 90 -20.03 -5.17 3.98
N ILE A 91 -19.93 -5.50 2.68
CA ILE A 91 -18.62 -5.69 2.02
C ILE A 91 -17.77 -4.44 2.18
N VAL A 92 -18.32 -3.25 1.92
CA VAL A 92 -17.58 -1.98 2.03
C VAL A 92 -17.09 -1.73 3.44
N ILE A 93 -17.90 -1.97 4.47
CA ILE A 93 -17.52 -1.80 5.88
C ILE A 93 -16.39 -2.77 6.26
N VAL A 94 -16.57 -4.06 5.97
CA VAL A 94 -15.58 -5.09 6.27
C VAL A 94 -14.26 -4.84 5.52
N ALA A 95 -14.35 -4.48 4.23
CA ALA A 95 -13.20 -4.14 3.41
C ALA A 95 -12.48 -2.86 3.89
N SER A 96 -13.21 -1.90 4.45
CA SER A 96 -12.63 -0.71 5.08
C SER A 96 -11.83 -1.07 6.32
N LEU A 97 -12.36 -1.96 7.18
CA LEU A 97 -11.62 -2.48 8.34
C LEU A 97 -10.40 -3.28 7.91
N LEU A 98 -10.53 -4.10 6.86
CA LEU A 98 -9.43 -4.87 6.29
C LEU A 98 -8.32 -3.95 5.76
N GLY A 99 -8.65 -2.85 5.08
CA GLY A 99 -7.66 -1.89 4.60
C GLY A 99 -6.87 -1.23 5.73
N ILE A 100 -7.54 -0.84 6.82
CA ILE A 100 -6.87 -0.34 8.03
C ILE A 100 -5.89 -1.40 8.56
N LEU A 101 -6.38 -2.61 8.83
CA LEU A 101 -5.59 -3.67 9.46
C LEU A 101 -4.48 -4.24 8.57
N LEU A 102 -4.58 -4.14 7.23
CA LEU A 102 -3.50 -4.54 6.34
C LEU A 102 -2.38 -3.49 6.28
N THR A 103 -2.69 -2.20 6.46
CA THR A 103 -1.68 -1.13 6.37
C THR A 103 -1.05 -0.75 7.72
N THR A 104 -1.74 -0.96 8.84
CA THR A 104 -1.20 -0.68 10.19
C THR A 104 0.11 -1.40 10.56
N PRO A 105 0.37 -2.67 10.21
CA PRO A 105 1.60 -3.35 10.66
C PRO A 105 2.82 -3.00 9.80
N ILE A 106 2.63 -2.33 8.66
CA ILE A 106 3.72 -2.02 7.73
C ILE A 106 4.50 -0.82 8.26
N GLY A 107 5.83 -0.89 8.29
CA GLY A 107 6.68 0.19 8.79
C GLY A 107 6.79 1.39 7.85
N GLY A 108 7.11 2.56 8.38
CA GLY A 108 7.26 3.82 7.65
C GLY A 108 8.27 3.74 6.49
N ALA A 109 9.37 3.01 6.68
CA ALA A 109 10.39 2.80 5.65
C ALA A 109 9.86 2.03 4.41
N ASP A 110 8.87 1.16 4.60
CA ASP A 110 8.27 0.35 3.53
C ASP A 110 7.01 1.00 2.92
N MET A 111 6.55 2.12 3.47
CA MET A 111 5.34 2.82 3.01
C MET A 111 5.35 3.17 1.52
N PRO A 112 6.47 3.58 0.87
CA PRO A 112 6.46 3.86 -0.56
C PRO A 112 5.97 2.68 -1.41
N VAL A 113 6.34 1.45 -1.04
CA VAL A 113 5.89 0.23 -1.74
C VAL A 113 4.39 0.00 -1.52
N VAL A 114 3.89 0.25 -0.31
CA VAL A 114 2.46 0.12 0.00
C VAL A 114 1.64 1.14 -0.80
N ILE A 115 2.12 2.36 -0.93
CA ILE A 115 1.46 3.41 -1.74
C ILE A 115 1.37 2.99 -3.19
N ALA A 116 2.45 2.45 -3.77
CA ALA A 116 2.42 1.92 -5.13
C ALA A 116 1.40 0.76 -5.29
N LEU A 117 1.27 -0.09 -4.26
CA LEU A 117 0.35 -1.23 -4.28
C LEU A 117 -1.11 -0.76 -4.21
N LEU A 118 -1.40 0.17 -3.31
CA LEU A 118 -2.71 0.79 -3.18
C LEU A 118 -3.07 1.59 -4.44
N ASN A 119 -2.11 2.23 -5.10
CA ASN A 119 -2.33 2.87 -6.40
C ASN A 119 -2.74 1.85 -7.47
N SER A 120 -2.09 0.69 -7.53
CA SER A 120 -2.52 -0.42 -8.40
C SER A 120 -3.96 -0.85 -8.09
N TYR A 121 -4.28 -1.02 -6.80
CA TYR A 121 -5.63 -1.41 -6.37
C TYR A 121 -6.67 -0.35 -6.76
N SER A 122 -6.33 0.93 -6.74
CA SER A 122 -7.21 2.01 -7.22
C SER A 122 -7.56 1.82 -8.71
N GLY A 123 -6.58 1.45 -9.55
CA GLY A 123 -6.79 1.11 -10.96
C GLY A 123 -7.66 -0.13 -11.15
N LEU A 124 -7.41 -1.20 -10.38
CA LEU A 124 -8.24 -2.41 -10.43
C LEU A 124 -9.69 -2.14 -9.98
N ALA A 125 -9.90 -1.31 -8.97
CA ALA A 125 -11.23 -0.90 -8.52
C ALA A 125 -11.96 -0.04 -9.59
N ALA A 126 -11.23 0.83 -10.28
CA ALA A 126 -11.76 1.60 -11.41
C ALA A 126 -12.15 0.68 -12.58
N CYS A 127 -11.31 -0.30 -12.91
CA CYS A 127 -11.60 -1.32 -13.92
C CYS A 127 -12.85 -2.13 -13.57
N ALA A 128 -12.95 -2.62 -12.33
CA ALA A 128 -14.13 -3.33 -11.84
C ALA A 128 -15.39 -2.45 -11.94
N THR A 129 -15.31 -1.17 -11.57
CA THR A 129 -16.41 -0.20 -11.75
C THR A 129 -16.78 -0.03 -13.22
N GLY A 130 -15.79 -0.01 -14.12
CA GLY A 130 -16.01 0.03 -15.56
C GLY A 130 -16.84 -1.16 -16.06
N PHE A 131 -16.62 -2.36 -15.54
CA PHE A 131 -17.48 -3.51 -15.84
C PHE A 131 -18.90 -3.37 -15.28
N VAL A 132 -19.07 -2.74 -14.11
CA VAL A 132 -20.39 -2.52 -13.51
C VAL A 132 -21.26 -1.61 -14.38
N ILE A 133 -20.69 -0.53 -14.93
CA ILE A 133 -21.43 0.46 -15.74
C ILE A 133 -21.15 0.34 -17.24
N SER A 134 -20.62 -0.80 -17.69
CA SER A 134 -20.26 -1.06 -19.10
C SER A 134 -19.45 0.05 -19.78
N ASN A 135 -18.50 0.66 -19.06
CA ASN A 135 -17.70 1.78 -19.54
C ASN A 135 -16.28 1.32 -19.94
N SER A 136 -16.04 1.23 -21.25
CA SER A 136 -14.75 0.80 -21.82
C SER A 136 -13.57 1.70 -21.43
N VAL A 137 -13.79 3.01 -21.24
CA VAL A 137 -12.71 3.94 -20.84
C VAL A 137 -12.22 3.61 -19.44
N LEU A 138 -13.13 3.36 -18.49
CA LEU A 138 -12.76 2.96 -17.12
C LEU A 138 -12.09 1.58 -17.08
N ILE A 139 -12.53 0.63 -17.91
CA ILE A 139 -11.91 -0.69 -18.02
C ILE A 139 -10.47 -0.56 -18.53
N ILE A 140 -10.26 0.19 -19.62
CA ILE A 140 -8.94 0.36 -20.25
C ILE A 140 -8.01 1.16 -19.33
N ALA A 141 -8.45 2.33 -18.85
CA ALA A 141 -7.62 3.18 -17.99
C ALA A 141 -7.33 2.49 -16.65
N GLY A 142 -8.33 1.87 -16.03
CA GLY A 142 -8.18 1.18 -14.75
C GLY A 142 -7.23 -0.02 -14.84
N SER A 143 -7.36 -0.85 -15.88
CA SER A 143 -6.45 -1.99 -16.08
C SER A 143 -5.01 -1.56 -16.35
N LEU A 144 -4.80 -0.48 -17.12
CA LEU A 144 -3.47 0.09 -17.37
C LEU A 144 -2.81 0.62 -16.08
N VAL A 145 -3.55 1.39 -15.28
CA VAL A 145 -3.06 1.90 -13.99
C VAL A 145 -2.78 0.74 -13.03
N GLY A 146 -3.69 -0.24 -12.97
CA GLY A 146 -3.55 -1.43 -12.14
C GLY A 146 -2.28 -2.21 -12.47
N ALA A 147 -2.07 -2.56 -13.74
CA ALA A 147 -0.90 -3.31 -14.19
C ALA A 147 0.41 -2.53 -13.97
N SER A 148 0.44 -1.25 -14.33
CA SER A 148 1.60 -0.38 -14.13
C SER A 148 2.00 -0.28 -12.66
N GLY A 149 1.02 -0.15 -11.76
CA GLY A 149 1.26 -0.10 -10.31
C GLY A 149 1.88 -1.40 -9.76
N ILE A 150 1.42 -2.58 -10.21
CA ILE A 150 2.02 -3.86 -9.78
C ILE A 150 3.47 -3.96 -10.24
N ILE A 151 3.75 -3.57 -11.50
CA ILE A 151 5.11 -3.58 -12.05
C ILE A 151 6.01 -2.64 -11.25
N LEU A 152 5.54 -1.42 -10.94
CA LEU A 152 6.28 -0.47 -10.12
C LEU A 152 6.57 -1.05 -8.73
N CYS A 153 5.57 -1.64 -8.06
CA CYS A 153 5.76 -2.32 -6.78
C CYS A 153 6.86 -3.39 -6.83
N GLN A 154 6.87 -4.22 -7.87
CA GLN A 154 7.88 -5.27 -8.03
C GLN A 154 9.29 -4.69 -8.19
N ILE A 155 9.42 -3.64 -8.99
CA ILE A 155 10.70 -2.95 -9.19
C ILE A 155 11.19 -2.32 -7.88
N MET A 156 10.30 -1.67 -7.12
CA MET A 156 10.63 -1.09 -5.81
C MET A 156 11.05 -2.15 -4.79
N CYS A 157 10.30 -3.26 -4.71
CA CYS A 157 10.64 -4.40 -3.84
C CYS A 157 12.03 -4.96 -4.17
N LYS A 158 12.33 -5.16 -5.46
CA LYS A 158 13.63 -5.62 -5.93
C LYS A 158 14.75 -4.64 -5.57
N ALA A 159 14.52 -3.34 -5.74
CA ALA A 159 15.49 -2.30 -5.38
C ALA A 159 15.78 -2.26 -3.87
N MET A 160 14.81 -2.61 -3.03
CA MET A 160 14.95 -2.69 -1.57
C MET A 160 15.46 -4.04 -1.06
N ASN A 161 15.77 -5.00 -1.95
CA ASN A 161 16.11 -6.38 -1.60
C ASN A 161 15.09 -7.06 -0.67
N ARG A 162 13.80 -6.77 -0.88
CA ARG A 162 12.69 -7.34 -0.11
C ARG A 162 11.64 -7.90 -1.05
N SER A 163 10.96 -8.98 -0.67
CA SER A 163 9.86 -9.53 -1.47
C SER A 163 8.58 -8.73 -1.23
N LEU A 164 7.70 -8.67 -2.24
CA LEU A 164 6.37 -8.07 -2.11
C LEU A 164 5.57 -8.71 -0.96
N TRP A 165 5.75 -10.01 -0.75
CA TRP A 165 5.12 -10.75 0.35
C TRP A 165 5.57 -10.24 1.72
N ASN A 166 6.88 -10.02 1.90
CA ASN A 166 7.44 -9.51 3.15
C ASN A 166 7.03 -8.06 3.43
N VAL A 167 6.74 -7.27 2.39
CA VAL A 167 6.25 -5.91 2.55
C VAL A 167 4.74 -5.89 2.84
N ALA A 168 3.94 -6.69 2.12
CA ALA A 168 2.48 -6.71 2.26
C ALA A 168 2.00 -7.37 3.56
N PHE A 169 2.72 -8.36 4.07
CA PHE A 169 2.32 -9.14 5.26
C PHE A 169 3.27 -8.99 6.45
N GLY A 170 4.26 -8.10 6.33
CA GLY A 170 5.32 -7.90 7.32
C GLY A 170 6.38 -9.00 7.29
N THR A 171 7.59 -8.66 7.74
CA THR A 171 8.68 -9.63 7.95
C THR A 171 8.35 -10.53 9.14
N MET A 172 8.66 -11.83 9.01
CA MET A 172 8.61 -12.79 10.12
C MET A 172 9.73 -12.48 11.12
N GLY A 173 9.57 -11.45 11.94
CA GLY A 173 10.52 -11.10 13.00
C GLY A 173 11.97 -10.90 12.53
N PRO A 174 12.91 -10.62 13.46
CA PRO A 174 14.33 -10.66 13.14
C PRO A 174 14.77 -12.12 12.93
N SER A 175 15.42 -12.40 11.80
CA SER A 175 16.21 -13.63 11.66
C SER A 175 17.42 -13.57 12.60
N ALA A 176 17.84 -14.72 13.12
CA ALA A 176 18.90 -14.89 14.12
C ALA A 176 20.31 -14.37 13.70
N ASP A 177 20.47 -13.88 12.48
CA ASP A 177 21.73 -13.38 11.91
C ASP A 177 21.90 -11.85 12.00
N THR A 178 21.18 -11.16 12.89
CA THR A 178 21.40 -9.73 13.11
C THR A 178 22.63 -9.54 14.03
N PRO A 179 23.71 -8.90 13.56
CA PRO A 179 24.88 -8.64 14.40
C PRO A 179 24.49 -7.80 15.61
N ASP A 180 25.11 -8.08 16.76
CA ASP A 180 24.88 -7.31 17.97
C ASP A 180 25.28 -5.85 17.74
N ALA A 181 24.43 -4.91 18.19
CA ALA A 181 24.61 -3.49 17.90
C ALA A 181 25.98 -2.99 18.39
N ASP A 182 26.45 -3.52 19.52
CA ASP A 182 27.73 -3.19 20.13
C ASP A 182 28.95 -3.63 19.30
N GLU A 183 28.85 -4.66 18.47
CA GLU A 183 29.93 -5.04 17.54
C GLU A 183 30.01 -4.08 16.35
N VAL A 184 28.86 -3.59 15.88
CA VAL A 184 28.79 -2.64 14.77
C VAL A 184 29.40 -1.30 15.18
N TYR A 185 29.05 -0.77 16.36
CA TYR A 185 29.53 0.54 16.80
C TYR A 185 31.05 0.59 17.07
N LYS A 186 31.69 -0.54 17.37
CA LYS A 186 33.16 -0.60 17.54
C LYS A 186 33.96 -0.34 16.25
N THR A 187 33.35 -0.48 15.09
CA THR A 187 34.03 -0.33 13.79
C THR A 187 33.79 1.01 13.09
N VAL A 188 32.98 1.89 13.69
CA VAL A 188 32.67 3.21 13.11
C VAL A 188 33.87 4.15 13.24
N LYS A 189 34.33 4.70 12.10
CA LYS A 189 35.33 5.77 12.05
C LYS A 189 34.64 7.12 11.88
N SER A 190 34.97 8.09 12.73
CA SER A 190 34.51 9.47 12.62
C SER A 190 35.58 10.37 12.00
N SER A 191 35.18 11.44 11.32
CA SER A 191 36.08 12.47 10.77
C SER A 191 35.40 13.84 10.89
N SER A 192 36.17 14.93 10.91
CA SER A 192 35.64 16.30 10.98
C SER A 192 35.37 16.89 9.58
N PRO A 193 34.48 17.90 9.46
CA PRO A 193 34.26 18.58 8.18
C PRO A 193 35.53 19.12 7.51
N GLU A 194 36.47 19.63 8.31
CA GLU A 194 37.75 20.17 7.84
C GLU A 194 38.66 19.07 7.27
N GLU A 195 38.70 17.90 7.92
CA GLU A 195 39.46 16.74 7.42
C GLU A 195 38.87 16.23 6.10
N VAL A 196 37.54 16.21 5.97
CA VAL A 196 36.86 15.80 4.74
C VAL A 196 37.13 16.80 3.62
N ALA A 197 37.15 18.11 3.89
CA ALA A 197 37.48 19.13 2.89
C ALA A 197 38.89 18.94 2.30
N ILE A 198 39.88 18.68 3.16
CA ILE A 198 41.26 18.37 2.74
C ILE A 198 41.30 17.10 1.87
N LEU A 199 40.48 16.10 2.20
CA LEU A 199 40.37 14.88 1.41
C LEU A 199 39.84 15.19 -0.01
N PHE A 200 38.82 16.05 -0.10
CA PHE A 200 38.22 16.49 -1.37
C PHE A 200 39.18 17.32 -2.22
N ASP A 201 40.03 18.18 -1.64
CA ASP A 201 41.05 18.95 -2.38
C ASP A 201 42.04 18.06 -3.14
N SER A 202 42.34 16.88 -2.58
CA SER A 202 43.24 15.90 -3.20
C SER A 202 42.54 14.93 -4.17
N ALA A 203 41.20 14.87 -4.13
CA ALA A 203 40.43 13.89 -4.87
C ALA A 203 40.30 14.29 -6.36
N GLN A 204 40.78 13.44 -7.26
CA GLN A 204 40.63 13.67 -8.71
C GLN A 204 39.22 13.34 -9.24
N LYS A 205 38.47 12.51 -8.51
CA LYS A 205 37.11 12.09 -8.89
C LYS A 205 36.31 11.76 -7.63
N ALA A 206 35.15 12.39 -7.50
CA ALA A 206 34.19 12.12 -6.44
C ALA A 206 32.85 11.67 -7.04
N VAL A 207 32.12 10.84 -6.29
CA VAL A 207 30.74 10.45 -6.61
C VAL A 207 29.89 10.73 -5.36
N ILE A 208 28.88 11.59 -5.52
CA ILE A 208 27.94 11.92 -4.45
C ILE A 208 26.77 10.94 -4.53
N VAL A 209 26.50 10.23 -3.43
CA VAL A 209 25.37 9.30 -3.31
C VAL A 209 24.32 9.93 -2.40
N PRO A 210 23.30 10.62 -2.95
CA PRO A 210 22.27 11.27 -2.14
C PRO A 210 21.35 10.23 -1.49
N GLY A 211 20.80 10.59 -0.34
CA GLY A 211 19.81 9.79 0.37
C GLY A 211 18.72 10.67 1.00
N TYR A 212 17.74 10.03 1.64
CA TYR A 212 16.61 10.72 2.28
C TYR A 212 17.05 11.81 3.26
N GLY A 213 18.13 11.58 4.01
CA GLY A 213 18.68 12.56 4.96
C GLY A 213 19.04 13.90 4.31
N MET A 214 19.61 13.91 3.10
CA MET A 214 19.95 15.13 2.37
C MET A 214 18.70 15.95 2.03
N ALA A 215 17.62 15.29 1.63
CA ALA A 215 16.36 15.94 1.30
C ALA A 215 15.66 16.49 2.55
N VAL A 216 15.66 15.75 3.66
CA VAL A 216 15.07 16.20 4.92
C VAL A 216 15.80 17.42 5.49
N SER A 217 17.13 17.45 5.40
CA SER A 217 17.93 18.59 5.85
C SER A 217 17.97 19.75 4.85
N GLN A 218 17.32 19.62 3.68
CA GLN A 218 17.35 20.59 2.59
C GLN A 218 18.78 20.90 2.08
N ALA A 219 19.70 19.94 2.18
CA ALA A 219 21.11 20.13 1.86
C ALA A 219 21.42 20.07 0.36
N GLN A 220 20.44 19.73 -0.50
CA GLN A 220 20.64 19.63 -1.94
C GLN A 220 21.19 20.90 -2.60
N HIS A 221 20.94 22.08 -2.02
CA HIS A 221 21.46 23.35 -2.52
C HIS A 221 22.94 23.50 -2.21
N ALA A 222 23.33 23.26 -0.95
CA ALA A 222 24.72 23.31 -0.53
C ALA A 222 25.58 22.28 -1.29
N VAL A 223 25.05 21.08 -1.52
CA VAL A 223 25.75 20.02 -2.28
C VAL A 223 25.88 20.35 -3.77
N ARG A 224 24.95 21.12 -4.34
CA ARG A 224 25.04 21.58 -5.73
C ARG A 224 26.11 22.65 -5.91
N ASP A 225 26.31 23.49 -4.91
CA ASP A 225 27.27 24.59 -4.93
C ASP A 225 28.71 24.14 -4.66
N LEU A 226 28.88 22.92 -4.12
CA LEU A 226 30.13 22.26 -3.75
C LEU A 226 30.76 21.54 -4.95
#